data_AF-A0A3N5QIX2-F1
#
_entry.id   AF-A0A3N5QIX2-F1
#
_cell.length_a   1.000
_cell.length_b   1.000
_cell.length_c   1.000
_cell.angle_alpha   90.00
_cell.angle_beta   90.00
_cell.angle_gamma   90.00
#
_symmetry.space_group_name_H-M   'P 1'
#
loop_
_entity.id
_entity.type
_entity.pdbx_description
1 polymer ?
#
loop_
_entity_poly.entity_id
_entity_poly.type
_entity_poly.pdbx_seq_one_letter_code
_entity_poly.pdbx_strand_id
1 'polypeptide(L)'
;MDTWNGIISLLFACIEFLLLFNLVVFIEKNRINIIAMLMIALLAAYQSMEFLMCQVGLQESFYPYLAFVIIGFLPPLNLLLTFTLSNSLNLKKKIYLIFIPAIAFAIYYSFIIPEFAVTSCTVLYASYHYPLGDLFGAFYYLPILISIVLLIKFI
;
A
#
# COMPACT_ATOMS: atom_id res chain seq x y z
N MET A 1 -3.88 -26.45 -8.45
CA MET A 1 -3.07 -25.24 -8.22
C MET A 1 -2.48 -24.85 -9.55
N ASP A 2 -2.92 -23.73 -10.11
CA ASP A 2 -2.25 -23.19 -11.31
C ASP A 2 -0.87 -22.73 -10.88
N THR A 3 0.16 -23.34 -11.46
CA THR A 3 1.56 -23.22 -11.03
C THR A 3 2.15 -21.81 -11.12
N TRP A 4 1.39 -20.86 -11.68
CA TRP A 4 1.83 -19.51 -12.04
C TRP A 4 1.18 -18.42 -11.18
N ASN A 5 0.28 -18.75 -10.26
CA ASN A 5 -0.42 -17.76 -9.45
C ASN A 5 0.56 -16.98 -8.54
N GLY A 6 0.43 -15.65 -8.51
CA GLY A 6 1.29 -14.76 -7.71
C GLY A 6 2.76 -14.69 -8.15
N ILE A 7 3.16 -15.34 -9.25
CA ILE A 7 4.57 -15.34 -9.68
C ILE A 7 5.03 -13.96 -10.16
N ILE A 8 4.13 -13.16 -10.73
CA ILE A 8 4.45 -11.79 -11.12
C ILE A 8 4.52 -10.89 -9.89
N SER A 9 3.67 -11.11 -8.87
CA SER A 9 3.82 -10.44 -7.57
C SER A 9 5.20 -10.72 -6.97
N LEU A 10 5.70 -11.96 -7.04
CA LEU A 10 7.07 -12.29 -6.60
C LEU A 10 8.14 -11.52 -7.40
N LEU A 11 8.01 -11.44 -8.73
CA LEU A 11 8.94 -10.69 -9.56
C LEU A 11 8.98 -9.21 -9.13
N PHE A 12 7.82 -8.59 -8.93
CA PHE A 12 7.75 -7.20 -8.46
C PHE A 12 8.31 -7.03 -7.05
N ALA A 13 8.01 -7.95 -6.12
CA ALA A 13 8.61 -7.94 -4.79
C ALA A 13 10.14 -7.97 -4.85
N CYS A 14 10.73 -8.83 -5.69
CA CYS A 14 12.18 -8.90 -5.88
C CYS A 14 12.76 -7.58 -6.41
N ILE A 15 12.12 -6.97 -7.41
CA ILE A 15 12.55 -5.67 -7.94
C ILE A 15 12.47 -4.59 -6.86
N GLU A 16 11.40 -4.58 -6.07
CA GLU A 16 11.19 -3.59 -5.01
C GLU A 16 12.15 -3.80 -3.84
N PHE A 17 12.50 -5.04 -3.47
CA PHE A 17 13.55 -5.30 -2.48
C PHE A 17 14.92 -4.81 -2.95
N LEU A 18 15.26 -5.01 -4.23
CA LEU A 18 16.50 -4.46 -4.80
C LEU A 18 16.50 -2.93 -4.79
N LEU A 19 15.37 -2.30 -5.13
CA LEU A 19 15.22 -0.85 -5.08
C LEU A 19 15.32 -0.32 -3.64
N LEU A 20 14.67 -0.99 -2.69
CA LEU A 20 14.71 -0.66 -1.27
C LEU A 20 16.13 -0.76 -0.73
N PHE A 21 16.85 -1.84 -1.03
CA PHE A 21 18.25 -2.01 -0.66
C PHE A 21 19.10 -0.85 -1.19
N ASN A 22 18.94 -0.49 -2.46
CA ASN A 22 19.67 0.64 -3.05
C ASN A 22 19.38 1.97 -2.33
N LEU A 23 18.11 2.24 -2.02
CA LEU A 23 17.72 3.44 -1.29
C LEU A 23 18.27 3.47 0.14
N VAL A 24 18.27 2.32 0.83
CA VAL A 24 18.76 2.20 2.20
C VAL A 24 20.28 2.33 2.27
N VAL A 25 21.03 1.85 1.29
CA VAL A 25 22.50 1.87 1.32
C VAL A 25 23.07 3.15 0.69
N PHE A 26 22.61 3.55 -0.49
CA PHE A 26 23.34 4.53 -1.31
C PHE A 26 22.79 5.96 -1.27
N ILE A 27 21.52 6.15 -0.90
CA ILE A 27 20.84 7.45 -1.05
C ILE A 27 20.87 8.26 0.25
N GLU A 28 20.88 9.59 0.18
CA GLU A 28 20.78 10.43 1.40
C GLU A 28 19.39 10.35 2.05
N LYS A 29 19.35 10.37 3.38
CA LYS A 29 18.13 10.15 4.18
C LYS A 29 17.39 11.47 4.43
N ASN A 30 17.09 12.19 3.36
CA ASN A 30 16.24 13.36 3.42
C ASN A 30 14.76 12.97 3.56
N ARG A 31 13.89 13.93 3.87
CA ARG A 31 12.46 13.68 4.13
C ARG A 31 11.75 13.01 2.94
N ILE A 32 12.07 13.42 1.71
CA ILE A 32 11.45 12.89 0.48
C ILE A 32 11.85 11.44 0.29
N ASN A 33 13.15 11.15 0.37
CA ASN A 33 13.70 9.81 0.20
C ASN A 33 13.23 8.86 1.29
N ILE A 34 13.03 9.32 2.53
CA ILE A 34 12.43 8.52 3.60
C ILE A 34 10.99 8.13 3.27
N ILE A 35 10.17 9.05 2.76
CA ILE A 35 8.80 8.73 2.35
C ILE A 35 8.82 7.72 1.19
N ALA A 36 9.68 7.92 0.19
CA ALA A 36 9.83 6.98 -0.92
C ALA A 36 10.29 5.59 -0.46
N MET A 37 11.25 5.51 0.47
CA MET A 37 11.69 4.24 1.09
C MET A 37 10.52 3.52 1.77
N LEU A 38 9.71 4.24 2.55
CA LEU A 38 8.54 3.64 3.20
C LEU A 38 7.51 3.12 2.19
N MET A 39 7.24 3.87 1.12
CA MET A 39 6.33 3.43 0.05
C MET A 39 6.84 2.15 -0.61
N ILE A 40 8.12 2.08 -0.96
CA ILE A 40 8.71 0.90 -1.60
C ILE A 40 8.75 -0.30 -0.64
N ALA A 41 8.99 -0.06 0.65
CA ALA A 41 8.92 -1.12 1.66
C ALA A 41 7.51 -1.70 1.81
N LEU A 42 6.48 -0.84 1.78
CA LEU A 42 5.09 -1.29 1.81
C LEU A 42 4.70 -2.05 0.54
N LEU A 43 5.13 -1.58 -0.63
CA LEU A 43 4.95 -2.33 -1.87
C LEU A 43 5.63 -3.70 -1.77
N ALA A 44 6.93 -3.76 -1.46
CA ALA A 44 7.63 -5.05 -1.35
C ALA A 44 6.92 -6.03 -0.39
N ALA A 45 6.42 -5.52 0.74
CA ALA A 45 5.64 -6.30 1.69
C ALA A 45 4.30 -6.78 1.13
N TYR A 46 3.54 -5.90 0.46
CA TYR A 46 2.25 -6.25 -0.14
C TYR A 46 2.40 -7.32 -1.23
N GLN A 47 3.33 -7.14 -2.17
CA GLN A 47 3.60 -8.07 -3.25
C GLN A 47 4.07 -9.44 -2.71
N SER A 48 4.86 -9.43 -1.63
CA SER A 48 5.24 -10.66 -0.92
C SER A 48 4.03 -11.36 -0.32
N MET A 49 3.11 -10.62 0.29
CA MET A 49 1.87 -11.18 0.84
C MET A 49 1.00 -11.81 -0.24
N GLU A 50 0.86 -11.18 -1.41
CA GLU A 50 0.12 -11.77 -2.54
C GLU A 50 0.71 -13.09 -3.00
N PHE A 51 2.05 -13.15 -3.15
CA PHE A 51 2.73 -14.39 -3.49
C PHE A 51 2.52 -15.49 -2.43
N LEU A 52 2.65 -15.13 -1.15
CA LEU A 52 2.43 -16.06 -0.03
C LEU A 52 1.00 -16.62 -0.01
N MET A 53 0.00 -15.76 -0.22
CA MET A 53 -1.40 -16.18 -0.26
C MET A 53 -1.70 -17.08 -1.47
N CYS A 54 -1.15 -16.74 -2.65
CA CYS A 54 -1.54 -17.38 -3.90
C CYS A 54 -0.69 -18.58 -4.32
N GLN A 55 0.60 -18.61 -3.99
CA GLN A 55 1.48 -19.73 -4.34
C GLN A 55 1.76 -20.65 -3.15
N VAL A 56 2.03 -20.08 -1.96
CA VAL A 56 2.33 -20.86 -0.75
C VAL A 56 1.04 -21.36 -0.08
N GLY A 57 -0.10 -20.73 -0.35
CA GLY A 57 -1.40 -21.14 0.15
C GLY A 57 -1.72 -20.64 1.56
N LEU A 58 -1.08 -19.55 2.01
CA LEU A 58 -1.36 -18.91 3.29
C LEU A 58 -2.68 -18.11 3.21
N GLN A 59 -3.81 -18.80 3.25
CA GLN A 59 -5.14 -18.22 3.03
C GLN A 59 -5.92 -17.90 4.32
N GLU A 60 -5.32 -18.11 5.49
CA GLU A 60 -5.91 -17.71 6.77
C GLU A 60 -6.26 -16.21 6.76
N SER A 61 -7.42 -15.83 7.32
CA SER A 61 -7.97 -14.48 7.25
C SER A 61 -7.04 -13.36 7.74
N PHE A 62 -6.05 -13.71 8.57
CA PHE A 62 -5.01 -12.79 9.01
C PHE A 62 -4.13 -12.27 7.87
N TYR A 63 -3.80 -13.09 6.87
CA TYR A 63 -2.91 -12.68 5.78
C TYR A 63 -3.55 -11.65 4.83
N PRO A 64 -4.80 -11.82 4.36
CA PRO A 64 -5.49 -10.79 3.60
C PRO A 64 -5.73 -9.52 4.41
N TYR A 65 -6.02 -9.63 5.72
CA TYR A 65 -6.10 -8.45 6.60
C TYR A 65 -4.77 -7.70 6.66
N LEU A 66 -3.64 -8.39 6.83
CA LEU A 66 -2.33 -7.75 6.86
C LEU A 66 -2.00 -7.10 5.51
N ALA A 67 -2.29 -7.77 4.39
CA ALA A 67 -2.13 -7.21 3.05
C ALA A 67 -2.97 -5.94 2.87
N PHE A 68 -4.24 -5.97 3.32
CA PHE A 68 -5.14 -4.82 3.33
C PHE A 68 -4.57 -3.63 4.11
N VAL A 69 -4.03 -3.88 5.32
CA VAL A 69 -3.41 -2.83 6.13
C VAL A 69 -2.23 -2.22 5.38
N ILE A 70 -1.32 -3.06 4.85
CA ILE A 70 -0.12 -2.60 4.13
C ILE A 70 -0.50 -1.68 2.96
N ILE A 71 -1.41 -2.13 2.09
CA ILE A 71 -1.79 -1.35 0.89
C ILE A 71 -2.59 -0.10 1.27
N GLY A 72 -3.39 -0.14 2.34
CA GLY A 72 -4.18 1.01 2.79
C GLY A 72 -3.36 2.23 3.20
N PHE A 73 -2.09 2.05 3.61
CA PHE A 73 -1.19 3.15 3.95
C PHE A 73 -0.47 3.77 2.74
N LEU A 74 -0.54 3.16 1.55
CA LEU A 74 0.14 3.67 0.36
C LEU A 74 -0.43 5.01 -0.15
N PRO A 75 -1.76 5.17 -0.34
CA PRO A 75 -2.35 6.42 -0.80
C PRO A 75 -2.03 7.65 0.09
N PRO A 76 -2.15 7.59 1.44
CA PRO A 76 -1.79 8.74 2.27
C PRO A 76 -0.29 9.05 2.24
N LEU A 77 0.58 8.04 2.11
CA LEU A 77 2.03 8.27 1.90
C LEU A 77 2.30 8.96 0.55
N ASN A 78 1.61 8.54 -0.52
CA ASN A 78 1.73 9.19 -1.82
C ASN A 78 1.31 10.66 -1.75
N LEU A 79 0.20 10.97 -1.08
CA LEU A 79 -0.25 12.34 -0.88
C LEU A 79 0.73 13.16 -0.02
N LEU A 80 1.29 12.56 1.03
CA LEU A 80 2.35 13.18 1.84
C LEU A 80 3.59 13.51 0.99
N LEU A 81 3.99 12.61 0.10
CA LEU A 81 5.10 12.81 -0.83
C LEU A 81 4.80 13.97 -1.78
N THR A 82 3.62 13.98 -2.40
CA THR A 82 3.20 15.06 -3.31
C THR A 82 3.25 16.42 -2.63
N PHE A 83 2.70 16.56 -1.43
CA PHE A 83 2.77 17.82 -0.69
C PHE A 83 4.19 18.23 -0.30
N THR A 84 5.06 17.25 -0.01
CA THR A 84 6.47 17.51 0.30
C THR A 84 7.21 18.04 -0.94
N LEU A 85 6.91 17.50 -2.12
CA LEU A 85 7.47 17.97 -3.40
C LEU A 85 6.92 19.33 -3.81
N SER A 86 5.63 19.59 -3.58
CA SER A 86 4.95 20.82 -4.01
C SER A 86 5.26 22.05 -3.15
N ASN A 87 6.05 21.88 -2.08
CA ASN A 87 6.42 22.92 -1.11
C ASN A 87 5.21 23.75 -0.59
N SER A 88 4.00 23.18 -0.57
CA SER A 88 2.79 23.82 -0.06
C SER A 88 2.87 23.92 1.48
N LEU A 89 3.61 24.94 1.93
CA LEU A 89 4.10 25.14 3.29
C LEU A 89 3.04 25.33 4.38
N ASN A 90 1.82 25.76 4.02
CA ASN A 90 0.81 26.16 5.01
C ASN A 90 0.02 25.01 5.63
N LEU A 91 0.12 23.77 5.10
CA LEU A 91 -0.57 22.58 5.62
C LEU A 91 0.29 21.71 6.55
N LYS A 92 1.53 22.12 6.84
CA LYS A 92 2.58 21.28 7.46
C LYS A 92 2.22 20.63 8.81
N LYS A 93 1.37 21.25 9.64
CA LYS A 93 1.02 20.70 10.97
C LYS A 93 -0.17 19.73 10.96
N LYS A 94 -1.08 19.85 9.98
CA LYS A 94 -2.29 19.01 9.88
C LYS A 94 -2.22 17.95 8.79
N ILE A 95 -1.12 17.91 8.04
CA ILE A 95 -0.95 16.97 6.92
C ILE A 95 -1.03 15.51 7.36
N TYR A 96 -0.63 15.17 8.58
CA TYR A 96 -0.72 13.80 9.09
C TYR A 96 -2.17 13.32 9.32
N LEU A 97 -3.17 14.23 9.29
CA LEU A 97 -4.59 13.84 9.38
C LEU A 97 -5.04 13.01 8.16
N ILE A 98 -4.31 13.03 7.05
CA ILE A 98 -4.61 12.21 5.87
C ILE A 98 -4.50 10.69 6.16
N PHE A 99 -3.80 10.31 7.24
CA PHE A 99 -3.68 8.91 7.66
C PHE A 99 -4.88 8.44 8.50
N ILE A 100 -5.75 9.33 8.97
CA ILE A 100 -6.88 8.97 9.84
C ILE A 100 -7.77 7.90 9.19
N PRO A 101 -8.20 8.01 7.91
CA PRO A 101 -9.02 6.97 7.29
C PRO A 101 -8.32 5.60 7.29
N ALA A 102 -7.04 5.55 6.89
CA ALA A 102 -6.28 4.30 6.86
C ALA A 102 -6.15 3.67 8.26
N ILE A 103 -5.84 4.47 9.28
CA ILE A 103 -5.75 4.01 10.67
C ILE A 103 -7.12 3.54 11.19
N ALA A 104 -8.19 4.29 10.91
CA ALA A 104 -9.53 3.95 11.33
C ALA A 104 -10.00 2.61 10.72
N PHE A 105 -9.75 2.40 9.42
CA PHE A 105 -10.04 1.13 8.77
C PHE A 105 -9.18 -0.01 9.32
N ALA A 106 -7.88 0.19 9.52
CA ALA A 106 -7.01 -0.84 10.11
C ALA A 106 -7.51 -1.27 11.50
N ILE A 107 -7.88 -0.31 12.36
CA ILE A 107 -8.44 -0.60 13.68
C ILE A 107 -9.79 -1.30 13.55
N TYR A 108 -10.71 -0.78 12.73
CA TYR A 108 -12.03 -1.37 12.53
C TYR A 108 -11.95 -2.83 12.06
N TYR A 109 -11.15 -3.09 11.01
CA TYR A 109 -11.00 -4.43 10.46
C TYR A 109 -10.25 -5.39 11.38
N SER A 110 -9.46 -4.89 12.35
CA SER A 110 -8.85 -5.74 13.38
C SER A 110 -9.88 -6.47 14.26
N PHE A 111 -11.09 -5.92 14.40
CA PHE A 111 -12.18 -6.55 15.15
C PHE A 111 -13.00 -7.57 14.33
N ILE A 112 -12.84 -7.56 13.01
CA ILE A 112 -13.59 -8.40 12.07
C ILE A 112 -12.67 -9.14 11.09
N ILE A 113 -11.45 -9.48 11.55
CA ILE A 113 -10.48 -10.26 10.78
C ILE A 113 -11.10 -11.53 10.17
N PRO A 114 -11.96 -12.31 10.88
CA PRO A 114 -12.53 -13.54 10.30
C PRO A 114 -13.35 -13.35 9.03
N GLU A 115 -13.79 -12.13 8.72
CA GLU A 115 -14.54 -11.84 7.50
C GLU A 115 -13.65 -11.70 6.26
N PHE A 116 -12.32 -11.62 6.45
CA PHE A 116 -11.36 -11.59 5.35
C PHE A 116 -11.17 -12.98 4.75
N ALA A 117 -11.33 -13.08 3.44
CA ALA A 117 -11.11 -14.33 2.71
C ALA A 117 -10.50 -14.07 1.34
N VAL A 118 -9.51 -14.87 0.93
CA VAL A 118 -9.01 -14.86 -0.45
C VAL A 118 -10.10 -15.43 -1.36
N THR A 119 -10.58 -14.65 -2.32
CA THR A 119 -11.66 -15.06 -3.23
C THR A 119 -11.12 -15.68 -4.51
N SER A 120 -10.03 -15.12 -5.03
CA SER A 120 -9.40 -15.62 -6.25
C SER A 120 -7.93 -15.22 -6.30
N CYS A 121 -7.14 -16.07 -6.91
CA CYS A 121 -5.73 -15.83 -7.17
C CYS A 121 -5.50 -15.84 -8.67
N THR A 122 -4.81 -14.82 -9.15
CA THR A 122 -4.37 -14.74 -10.53
C THR A 122 -2.85 -14.75 -10.58
N VAL A 123 -2.29 -14.76 -11.79
CA VAL A 123 -0.84 -14.61 -12.01
C VAL A 123 -0.34 -13.26 -11.50
N LEU A 124 -1.18 -12.23 -11.54
CA LEU A 124 -0.82 -10.82 -11.29
C LEU A 124 -1.13 -10.33 -9.87
N TYR A 125 -2.24 -10.77 -9.29
CA TYR A 125 -2.73 -10.25 -8.01
C TYR A 125 -3.64 -11.26 -7.28
N ALA A 126 -3.80 -11.04 -5.99
CA ALA A 126 -4.77 -11.72 -5.15
C ALA A 126 -6.02 -10.86 -4.98
N SER A 127 -7.21 -11.44 -5.14
CA SER A 127 -8.47 -10.79 -4.78
C SER A 127 -8.94 -11.35 -3.44
N TYR A 128 -9.41 -10.48 -2.56
CA TYR A 128 -9.91 -10.86 -1.25
C TYR A 128 -11.20 -10.10 -0.93
N HIS A 129 -12.11 -10.79 -0.25
CA HIS A 129 -13.35 -10.25 0.26
C HIS A 129 -13.15 -9.62 1.63
N TYR A 130 -13.82 -8.51 1.87
CA TYR A 130 -13.95 -7.81 3.14
C TYR A 130 -15.20 -6.92 3.07
N PRO A 131 -15.90 -6.66 4.20
CA PRO A 131 -17.09 -5.80 4.18
C PRO A 131 -16.69 -4.35 3.90
N LEU A 132 -17.65 -3.51 3.46
CA LEU A 132 -17.43 -2.08 3.19
C LEU A 132 -16.32 -1.77 2.15
N GLY A 133 -16.08 -2.69 1.21
CA GLY A 133 -15.09 -2.53 0.13
C GLY A 133 -15.22 -1.24 -0.66
N ASP A 134 -16.45 -0.85 -1.02
CA ASP A 134 -16.72 0.38 -1.78
C ASP A 134 -16.32 1.64 -1.00
N LEU A 135 -16.63 1.66 0.30
CA LEU A 135 -16.30 2.78 1.17
C LEU A 135 -14.79 2.92 1.33
N PHE A 136 -14.10 1.79 1.56
CA PHE A 136 -12.64 1.78 1.58
C PHE A 136 -12.06 2.25 0.25
N GLY A 137 -12.60 1.77 -0.88
CA GLY A 137 -12.21 2.20 -2.23
C GLY A 137 -12.29 3.71 -2.39
N ALA A 138 -13.38 4.35 -1.94
CA ALA A 138 -13.50 5.81 -1.98
C ALA A 138 -12.38 6.52 -1.21
N PHE A 139 -12.06 6.07 0.02
CA PHE A 139 -10.97 6.61 0.82
C PHE A 139 -9.57 6.26 0.30
N TYR A 140 -9.43 5.16 -0.42
CA TYR A 140 -8.19 4.72 -1.06
C TYR A 140 -7.87 5.57 -2.30
N TYR A 141 -8.86 5.80 -3.18
CA TYR A 141 -8.65 6.54 -4.43
C TYR A 141 -8.66 8.06 -4.25
N LEU A 142 -9.31 8.60 -3.22
CA LEU A 142 -9.37 10.05 -3.00
C LEU A 142 -7.97 10.69 -2.82
N PRO A 143 -7.06 10.19 -1.95
CA PRO A 143 -5.71 10.72 -1.85
C PRO A 143 -4.92 10.65 -3.16
N ILE A 144 -5.12 9.59 -3.95
CA ILE A 144 -4.48 9.42 -5.26
C ILE A 144 -4.95 10.52 -6.22
N LEU A 145 -6.26 10.76 -6.29
CA LEU A 145 -6.84 11.79 -7.14
C LEU A 145 -6.37 13.19 -6.73
N ILE A 146 -6.33 13.47 -5.42
CA ILE A 146 -5.78 14.74 -4.90
C ILE A 146 -4.31 14.89 -5.31
N SER A 147 -3.49 13.84 -5.16
CA SER A 147 -2.09 13.85 -5.60
C SER A 147 -1.95 14.18 -7.08
N ILE A 148 -2.74 13.56 -7.95
CA ILE A 148 -2.71 13.82 -9.40
C ILE A 148 -3.04 15.28 -9.70
N VAL A 149 -4.14 15.80 -9.13
CA VAL A 149 -4.56 17.20 -9.33
C VAL A 149 -3.50 18.18 -8.84
N LEU A 150 -2.88 17.91 -7.70
CA LEU A 150 -1.78 18.74 -7.19
C LEU A 150 -0.59 18.70 -8.16
N LEU A 151 -0.11 17.51 -8.55
CA LEU A 151 1.03 17.39 -9.46
C LEU A 151 0.78 18.11 -10.80
N ILE A 152 -0.42 17.99 -11.38
CA ILE A 152 -0.79 18.70 -12.62
C ILE A 152 -0.76 20.22 -12.44
N LYS A 153 -1.14 20.73 -11.26
CA LYS A 153 -1.13 22.18 -11.00
C LYS A 153 0.28 22.73 -10.78
N PHE A 154 1.20 21.90 -10.34
CA PHE A 154 2.57 22.29 -10.00
C PHE A 154 3.58 22.09 -11.15
N ILE A 155 3.27 21.21 -12.11
CA ILE A 155 4.01 21.04 -13.37
C ILE A 155 3.52 22.05 -14.40
#